data_AF-A0A7Y2F4C5-F1
#
_entry.id   AF-A0A7Y2F4C5-F1
#
_cell.length_a   1.000
_cell.length_b   1.000
_cell.length_c   1.000
_cell.angle_alpha   90.00
_cell.angle_beta   90.00
_cell.angle_gamma   90.00
#
_symmetry.space_group_name_H-M   'P 1'
#
loop_
_entity.id
_entity.type
_entity.pdbx_description
1 polymer ?
#
loop_
_entity_poly.entity_id
_entity_poly.type
_entity_poly.pdbx_seq_one_letter_code
_entity_poly.pdbx_strand_id
1 'polypeptide(L)'
;KCYRYIVDEKGPGTRYYETAKSLELVSAKRALTQDLLPPEEEVKALEERFSIAISDLGPSPESARLLSEQAELNAYYIHDGEKAIVLLDSALRAPGVSSEFKAATKLQLGDVLLTQGYIWDASLYYSQVEKDFKEDALGADAKFRNARVSYYAGDFEWAQAQLDVLKASTSKLISNDAMDLSLLITDNFNLDTITRPMELFAKADLLTFQNRLDQAVFVLDTLNEEYPFHSLDDEIIYQRAAIAKKRGDFEMADSLLTEITELYFDDILADNALYDLAELSERVFQDEVRAMELYRKLFLDYPNSLYSAEARKRFRFLRGDDLSAPEIEEDSIPVFKGIEN
;
A
#
# COMPACT_ATOMS: atom_id res chain seq x y z
N LYS A 1 2.32 -16.39 20.70
CA LYS A 1 2.45 -17.23 21.92
C LYS A 1 2.44 -18.73 21.60
N CYS A 2 1.48 -19.25 20.83
CA CYS A 2 1.43 -20.67 20.45
C CYS A 2 2.64 -21.12 19.60
N TYR A 3 3.08 -20.30 18.64
CA TYR A 3 4.25 -20.64 17.82
C TYR A 3 5.56 -20.70 18.62
N ARG A 4 5.79 -19.71 19.51
CA ARG A 4 6.95 -19.70 20.43
C ARG A 4 7.04 -20.96 21.27
N TYR A 5 5.92 -21.49 21.77
CA TYR A 5 5.93 -22.77 22.50
C TYR A 5 6.51 -23.93 21.66
N ILE A 6 6.20 -24.01 20.36
CA ILE A 6 6.76 -25.04 19.49
C ILE A 6 8.25 -24.80 19.24
N VAL A 7 8.64 -23.54 19.01
CA VAL A 7 10.02 -23.16 18.74
C VAL A 7 10.92 -23.38 19.96
N ASP A 8 10.50 -22.91 21.12
CA ASP A 8 11.33 -22.83 22.34
C ASP A 8 11.28 -24.13 23.15
N GLU A 9 10.10 -24.75 23.29
CA GLU A 9 9.91 -25.90 24.20
C GLU A 9 9.95 -27.26 23.51
N LYS A 10 9.64 -27.33 22.20
CA LYS A 10 9.63 -28.59 21.42
C LYS A 10 10.85 -28.74 20.51
N GLY A 11 11.42 -27.62 20.07
CA GLY A 11 12.70 -27.56 19.37
C GLY A 11 12.71 -28.20 17.96
N PRO A 12 13.91 -28.26 17.32
CA PRO A 12 14.08 -28.61 15.91
C PRO A 12 13.61 -30.03 15.51
N GLY A 13 13.52 -30.96 16.47
CA GLY A 13 13.09 -32.34 16.22
C GLY A 13 11.60 -32.51 15.94
N THR A 14 10.81 -31.43 16.01
CA THR A 14 9.36 -31.46 15.81
C THR A 14 8.99 -31.19 14.36
N ARG A 15 8.05 -31.98 13.81
CA ARG A 15 7.56 -31.84 12.42
C ARG A 15 7.13 -30.41 12.05
N TYR A 16 6.65 -29.64 13.01
CA TYR A 16 6.10 -28.29 12.80
C TYR A 16 7.10 -27.18 13.12
N TYR A 17 8.36 -27.50 13.44
CA TYR A 17 9.32 -26.50 13.90
C TYR A 17 9.56 -25.39 12.88
N GLU A 18 9.83 -25.76 11.62
CA GLU A 18 10.13 -24.80 10.55
C GLU A 18 8.94 -23.88 10.26
N THR A 19 7.75 -24.46 10.11
CA THR A 19 6.50 -23.72 9.92
C THR A 19 6.20 -22.81 11.12
N ALA A 20 6.38 -23.30 12.35
CA ALA A 20 6.12 -22.51 13.55
C ALA A 20 7.11 -21.35 13.68
N LYS A 21 8.40 -21.55 13.38
CA LYS A 21 9.42 -20.49 13.36
C LYS A 21 9.08 -19.42 12.34
N SER A 22 8.64 -19.85 11.14
CA SER A 22 8.24 -18.91 10.10
C SER A 22 7.02 -18.08 10.50
N LEU A 23 5.94 -18.74 10.95
CA LEU A 23 4.72 -18.07 11.37
C LEU A 23 4.91 -17.16 12.60
N GLU A 24 5.85 -17.49 13.49
CA GLU A 24 6.19 -16.63 14.63
C GLU A 24 6.76 -15.29 14.18
N LEU A 25 7.69 -15.30 13.22
CA LEU A 25 8.31 -14.08 12.69
C LEU A 25 7.33 -13.27 11.86
N VAL A 26 6.53 -13.92 11.01
CA VAL A 26 5.47 -13.24 10.25
C VAL A 26 4.47 -12.59 11.20
N SER A 27 4.06 -13.28 12.26
CA SER A 27 3.16 -12.70 13.27
C SER A 27 3.81 -11.54 14.04
N ALA A 28 5.11 -11.62 14.33
CA ALA A 28 5.85 -10.57 15.00
C ALA A 28 5.99 -9.32 14.12
N LYS A 29 6.31 -9.50 12.82
CA LYS A 29 6.27 -8.43 11.82
C LYS A 29 4.91 -7.77 11.81
N ARG A 30 3.84 -8.56 11.65
CA ARG A 30 2.47 -8.07 11.60
C ARG A 30 2.08 -7.23 12.81
N ALA A 31 2.47 -7.67 14.01
CA ALA A 31 2.24 -6.92 15.24
C ALA A 31 3.05 -5.62 15.30
N LEU A 32 4.31 -5.64 14.87
CA LEU A 32 5.16 -4.46 14.83
C LEU A 32 4.65 -3.43 13.80
N THR A 33 4.20 -3.89 12.64
CA THR A 33 3.76 -3.05 11.52
C THR A 33 2.30 -2.57 11.63
N GLN A 34 1.61 -2.93 12.72
CA GLN A 34 0.29 -2.36 13.04
C GLN A 34 0.40 -0.89 13.41
N ASP A 35 1.48 -0.49 14.06
CA ASP A 35 1.76 0.91 14.32
C ASP A 35 2.08 1.62 12.99
N LEU A 36 1.64 2.87 12.84
CA LEU A 36 1.95 3.64 11.63
C LEU A 36 3.46 3.89 11.51
N LEU A 37 4.16 4.01 12.64
CA LEU A 37 5.58 4.33 12.72
C LEU A 37 6.25 3.44 13.78
N PRO A 38 6.64 2.19 13.43
CA PRO A 38 7.29 1.30 14.37
C PRO A 38 8.69 1.81 14.76
N PRO A 39 9.15 1.58 16.00
CA PRO A 39 10.50 1.98 16.43
C PRO A 39 11.60 1.29 15.61
N GLU A 40 12.57 2.07 15.13
CA GLU A 40 13.66 1.59 14.28
C GLU A 40 14.47 0.44 14.92
N GLU A 41 14.71 0.52 16.23
CA GLU A 41 15.43 -0.52 16.98
C GLU A 41 14.68 -1.87 16.95
N GLU A 42 13.35 -1.84 17.06
CA GLU A 42 12.51 -3.05 17.01
C GLU A 42 12.47 -3.65 15.61
N VAL A 43 12.41 -2.79 14.58
CA VAL A 43 12.48 -3.20 13.16
C VAL A 43 13.81 -3.89 12.87
N LYS A 44 14.94 -3.31 13.31
CA LYS A 44 16.28 -3.90 13.14
C LYS A 44 16.44 -5.20 13.90
N ALA A 45 15.96 -5.28 15.14
CA ALA A 45 16.00 -6.52 15.92
C ALA A 45 15.18 -7.64 15.25
N LEU A 46 14.04 -7.31 14.63
CA LEU A 46 13.25 -8.27 13.88
C LEU A 46 13.96 -8.74 12.60
N GLU A 47 14.63 -7.84 11.90
CA GLU A 47 15.41 -8.15 10.69
C GLU A 47 16.55 -9.13 10.98
N GLU A 48 17.26 -8.97 12.10
CA GLU A 48 18.28 -9.92 12.54
C GLU A 48 17.68 -11.31 12.83
N ARG A 49 16.49 -11.36 13.46
CA ARG A 49 15.79 -12.63 13.72
C ARG A 49 15.37 -13.33 12.43
N PHE A 50 14.95 -12.60 11.40
CA PHE A 50 14.70 -13.17 10.08
C PHE A 50 15.99 -13.76 9.49
N SER A 51 17.08 -13.01 9.50
CA SER A 51 18.39 -13.46 8.97
C SER A 51 18.86 -14.76 9.62
N ILE A 52 18.76 -14.86 10.96
CA ILE A 52 19.10 -16.08 11.71
C ILE A 52 18.20 -17.25 11.28
N ALA A 53 16.88 -17.03 11.21
CA ALA A 53 15.93 -18.07 10.85
C ALA A 53 16.14 -18.61 9.43
N ILE A 54 16.42 -17.73 8.46
CA ILE A 54 16.72 -18.11 7.07
C ILE A 54 18.00 -18.95 7.01
N SER A 55 19.05 -18.54 7.72
CA SER A 55 20.30 -19.29 7.80
C SER A 55 20.11 -20.68 8.42
N ASP A 56 19.31 -20.79 9.47
CA ASP A 56 19.07 -22.06 10.18
C ASP A 56 18.26 -23.06 9.34
N LEU A 57 17.30 -22.57 8.55
CA LEU A 57 16.41 -23.42 7.73
C LEU A 57 17.10 -23.92 6.46
N GLY A 58 18.07 -23.15 5.94
CA GLY A 58 18.67 -23.42 4.63
C GLY A 58 17.67 -23.29 3.47
N PRO A 59 18.08 -23.59 2.22
CA PRO A 59 17.23 -23.38 1.05
C PRO A 59 16.00 -24.30 1.02
N SER A 60 14.83 -23.72 1.28
CA SER A 60 13.52 -24.39 1.29
C SER A 60 12.39 -23.43 0.92
N PRO A 61 11.18 -23.93 0.59
CA PRO A 61 10.01 -23.08 0.38
C PRO A 61 9.68 -22.20 1.60
N GLU A 62 9.87 -22.71 2.81
CA GLU A 62 9.68 -21.96 4.06
C GLU A 62 10.70 -20.82 4.20
N SER A 63 11.96 -21.07 3.88
CA SER A 63 12.99 -20.02 3.87
C SER A 63 12.73 -18.96 2.80
N ALA A 64 12.16 -19.34 1.65
CA ALA A 64 11.80 -18.42 0.58
C ALA A 64 10.72 -17.44 1.02
N ARG A 65 9.70 -17.92 1.76
CA ARG A 65 8.69 -17.05 2.35
C ARG A 65 9.31 -16.05 3.32
N LEU A 66 10.24 -16.51 4.18
CA LEU A 66 10.94 -15.62 5.09
C LEU A 66 11.81 -14.58 4.38
N LEU A 67 12.46 -14.95 3.28
CA LEU A 67 13.19 -14.00 2.43
C LEU A 67 12.26 -12.91 1.87
N SER A 68 11.08 -13.28 1.33
CA SER A 68 10.11 -12.30 0.85
C SER A 68 9.58 -11.39 1.97
N GLU A 69 9.29 -11.95 3.14
CA GLU A 69 8.81 -11.20 4.31
C GLU A 69 9.86 -10.21 4.85
N GLN A 70 11.12 -10.65 4.90
CA GLN A 70 12.25 -9.81 5.28
C GLN A 70 12.53 -8.74 4.22
N ALA A 71 12.37 -9.04 2.93
CA ALA A 71 12.55 -8.07 1.87
C ALA A 71 11.55 -6.91 1.98
N GLU A 72 10.29 -7.19 2.30
CA GLU A 72 9.29 -6.15 2.57
C GLU A 72 9.70 -5.28 3.76
N LEU A 73 10.19 -5.91 4.84
CA LEU A 73 10.70 -5.19 6.02
C LEU A 73 11.87 -4.26 5.62
N ASN A 74 12.79 -4.75 4.80
CA ASN A 74 13.95 -3.96 4.35
C ASN A 74 13.53 -2.82 3.42
N ALA A 75 12.65 -3.07 2.45
CA ALA A 75 12.24 -2.07 1.48
C ALA A 75 11.47 -0.91 2.12
N TYR A 76 10.54 -1.20 3.03
CA TYR A 76 9.54 -0.21 3.46
C TYR A 76 9.73 0.32 4.88
N TYR A 77 10.51 -0.35 5.73
CA TYR A 77 10.72 0.07 7.12
C TYR A 77 12.18 0.38 7.43
N ILE A 78 13.13 -0.34 6.80
CA ILE A 78 14.58 -0.07 6.96
C ILE A 78 15.09 0.84 5.85
N HIS A 79 14.34 0.94 4.75
CA HIS A 79 14.69 1.70 3.54
C HIS A 79 15.96 1.19 2.84
N ASP A 80 16.23 -0.12 2.94
CA ASP A 80 17.30 -0.83 2.22
C ASP A 80 16.71 -1.62 1.02
N GLY A 81 16.39 -0.89 -0.05
CA GLY A 81 15.80 -1.46 -1.26
C GLY A 81 16.74 -2.39 -2.03
N GLU A 82 18.03 -2.11 -2.05
CA GLU A 82 19.04 -2.97 -2.70
C GLU A 82 19.12 -4.34 -2.02
N LYS A 83 19.11 -4.37 -0.69
CA LYS A 83 19.04 -5.64 0.06
C LYS A 83 17.72 -6.35 -0.16
N ALA A 84 16.59 -5.63 -0.20
CA ALA A 84 15.30 -6.22 -0.51
C ALA A 84 15.27 -6.90 -1.89
N ILE A 85 15.86 -6.27 -2.92
CA ILE A 85 16.01 -6.87 -4.25
C ILE A 85 16.79 -8.19 -4.18
N VAL A 86 17.94 -8.21 -3.49
CA VAL A 86 18.78 -9.42 -3.32
C VAL A 86 18.02 -10.55 -2.62
N LEU A 87 17.25 -10.22 -1.57
CA LEU A 87 16.45 -11.19 -0.83
C LEU A 87 15.33 -11.79 -1.71
N LEU A 88 14.62 -10.97 -2.48
CA LEU A 88 13.56 -11.42 -3.39
C LEU A 88 14.09 -12.28 -4.53
N ASP A 89 15.23 -11.88 -5.11
CA ASP A 89 15.92 -12.68 -6.12
C ASP A 89 16.33 -14.06 -5.58
N SER A 90 16.75 -14.11 -4.32
CA SER A 90 17.07 -15.36 -3.63
C SER A 90 15.82 -16.21 -3.39
N ALA A 91 14.70 -15.58 -3.00
CA ALA A 91 13.42 -16.27 -2.84
C ALA A 91 12.91 -16.89 -4.15
N LEU A 92 13.07 -16.20 -5.29
CA LEU A 92 12.70 -16.71 -6.62
C LEU A 92 13.52 -17.93 -7.06
N ARG A 93 14.78 -18.02 -6.59
CA ARG A 93 15.71 -19.13 -6.91
C ARG A 93 15.59 -20.31 -5.95
N ALA A 94 14.83 -20.17 -4.87
CA ALA A 94 14.67 -21.24 -3.88
C ALA A 94 13.99 -22.48 -4.50
N PRO A 95 14.46 -23.69 -4.16
CA PRO A 95 13.88 -24.92 -4.69
C PRO A 95 12.49 -25.19 -4.12
N GLY A 96 11.59 -25.73 -4.94
CA GLY A 96 10.28 -26.23 -4.49
C GLY A 96 9.21 -25.17 -4.25
N VAL A 97 9.47 -23.88 -4.51
CA VAL A 97 8.45 -22.83 -4.44
C VAL A 97 7.44 -22.93 -5.59
N SER A 98 6.17 -22.65 -5.31
CA SER A 98 5.08 -22.75 -6.29
C SER A 98 5.11 -21.63 -7.33
N SER A 99 4.36 -21.81 -8.42
CA SER A 99 4.17 -20.80 -9.46
C SER A 99 3.56 -19.51 -8.91
N GLU A 100 2.57 -19.64 -8.04
CA GLU A 100 1.84 -18.52 -7.43
C GLU A 100 2.76 -17.73 -6.50
N PHE A 101 3.57 -18.41 -5.69
CA PHE A 101 4.56 -17.75 -4.85
C PHE A 101 5.60 -16.99 -5.69
N LYS A 102 6.09 -17.57 -6.79
CA LYS A 102 7.01 -16.89 -7.70
C LYS A 102 6.37 -15.64 -8.32
N ALA A 103 5.11 -15.73 -8.73
CA ALA A 103 4.37 -14.59 -9.26
C ALA A 103 4.23 -13.47 -8.21
N ALA A 104 3.75 -13.77 -7.01
CA ALA A 104 3.65 -12.80 -5.93
C ALA A 104 5.01 -12.16 -5.60
N THR A 105 6.08 -12.97 -5.53
CA THR A 105 7.44 -12.48 -5.28
C THR A 105 7.96 -11.60 -6.43
N LYS A 106 7.59 -11.88 -7.69
CA LYS A 106 7.92 -11.00 -8.84
C LYS A 106 7.17 -9.67 -8.77
N LEU A 107 5.91 -9.66 -8.35
CA LEU A 107 5.15 -8.42 -8.15
C LEU A 107 5.80 -7.58 -7.06
N GLN A 108 6.13 -8.19 -5.92
CA GLN A 108 6.85 -7.52 -4.83
C GLN A 108 8.22 -6.99 -5.29
N LEU A 109 8.97 -7.77 -6.09
CA LEU A 109 10.24 -7.31 -6.66
C LEU A 109 10.04 -6.12 -7.61
N GLY A 110 8.99 -6.14 -8.42
CA GLY A 110 8.60 -5.00 -9.26
C GLY A 110 8.34 -3.75 -8.42
N ASP A 111 7.64 -3.86 -7.29
CA ASP A 111 7.37 -2.69 -6.43
C ASP A 111 8.67 -2.11 -5.88
N VAL A 112 9.56 -2.97 -5.38
CA VAL A 112 10.85 -2.52 -4.85
C VAL A 112 11.70 -1.89 -5.95
N LEU A 113 11.71 -2.46 -7.16
CA LEU A 113 12.38 -1.85 -8.30
C LEU A 113 11.81 -0.46 -8.64
N LEU A 114 10.49 -0.30 -8.56
CA LEU A 114 9.81 0.97 -8.78
C LEU A 114 10.17 2.01 -7.70
N THR A 115 10.29 1.61 -6.43
CA THR A 115 10.77 2.50 -5.35
C THR A 115 12.22 2.93 -5.56
N GLN A 116 13.06 2.08 -6.15
CA GLN A 116 14.45 2.40 -6.52
C GLN A 116 14.58 3.18 -7.84
N GLY A 117 13.48 3.41 -8.56
CA GLY A 117 13.48 4.15 -9.84
C GLY A 117 13.77 3.31 -11.08
N TYR A 118 13.87 1.98 -10.95
CA TYR A 118 14.00 1.03 -12.07
C TYR A 118 12.63 0.71 -12.69
N ILE A 119 11.97 1.75 -13.22
CA ILE A 119 10.56 1.70 -13.68
C ILE A 119 10.35 0.63 -14.77
N TRP A 120 11.28 0.51 -15.71
CA TRP A 120 11.17 -0.44 -16.82
C TRP A 120 11.40 -1.89 -16.39
N ASP A 121 12.32 -2.12 -15.45
CA ASP A 121 12.53 -3.45 -14.86
C ASP A 121 11.30 -3.88 -14.06
N ALA A 122 10.68 -2.96 -13.31
CA ALA A 122 9.40 -3.21 -12.64
C ALA A 122 8.30 -3.62 -13.63
N SER A 123 8.10 -2.84 -14.70
CA SER A 123 7.15 -3.15 -15.77
C SER A 123 7.40 -4.53 -16.42
N LEU A 124 8.66 -4.91 -16.60
CA LEU A 124 9.02 -6.21 -17.15
C LEU A 124 8.58 -7.35 -16.23
N TYR A 125 8.80 -7.24 -14.90
CA TYR A 125 8.34 -8.26 -13.95
C TYR A 125 6.82 -8.33 -13.88
N TYR A 126 6.12 -7.20 -13.85
CA TYR A 126 4.65 -7.17 -13.91
C TYR A 126 4.14 -7.84 -15.19
N SER A 127 4.71 -7.51 -16.34
CA SER A 127 4.31 -8.09 -17.63
C SER A 127 4.52 -9.61 -17.70
N GLN A 128 5.56 -10.12 -17.03
CA GLN A 128 5.76 -11.58 -16.91
C GLN A 128 4.62 -12.23 -16.13
N VAL A 129 4.24 -11.66 -14.99
CA VAL A 129 3.15 -12.20 -14.16
C VAL A 129 1.81 -12.08 -14.90
N GLU A 130 1.51 -10.93 -15.50
CA GLU A 130 0.30 -10.72 -16.31
C GLU A 130 0.18 -11.80 -17.39
N LYS A 131 1.28 -12.09 -18.10
CA LYS A 131 1.30 -13.09 -19.18
C LYS A 131 1.09 -14.52 -18.67
N ASP A 132 1.66 -14.85 -17.52
CA ASP A 132 1.62 -16.20 -16.95
C ASP A 132 0.29 -16.48 -16.22
N PHE A 133 -0.40 -15.45 -15.72
CA PHE A 133 -1.60 -15.53 -14.86
C PHE A 133 -2.82 -14.77 -15.40
N LYS A 134 -3.00 -14.73 -16.72
CA LYS A 134 -3.97 -13.84 -17.43
C LYS A 134 -5.40 -13.81 -16.87
N GLU A 135 -5.92 -14.96 -16.44
CA GLU A 135 -7.30 -15.12 -15.99
C GLU A 135 -7.41 -15.18 -14.45
N ASP A 136 -6.28 -15.06 -13.75
CA ASP A 136 -6.20 -15.14 -12.29
C ASP A 136 -6.09 -13.74 -11.67
N ALA A 137 -6.44 -13.64 -10.39
CA ALA A 137 -6.32 -12.39 -9.64
C ALA A 137 -4.89 -11.80 -9.66
N LEU A 138 -3.86 -12.67 -9.67
CA LEU A 138 -2.46 -12.25 -9.77
C LEU A 138 -2.14 -11.57 -11.11
N GLY A 139 -2.73 -12.01 -12.22
CA GLY A 139 -2.53 -11.36 -13.52
C GLY A 139 -3.27 -10.03 -13.62
N ALA A 140 -4.44 -9.92 -12.99
CA ALA A 140 -5.15 -8.65 -12.88
C ALA A 140 -4.37 -7.64 -12.02
N ASP A 141 -3.79 -8.08 -10.88
CA ASP A 141 -2.95 -7.23 -10.03
C ASP A 141 -1.69 -6.78 -10.78
N ALA A 142 -1.03 -7.71 -11.49
CA ALA A 142 0.10 -7.41 -12.35
C ALA A 142 -0.24 -6.35 -13.42
N LYS A 143 -1.39 -6.48 -14.09
CA LYS A 143 -1.85 -5.50 -15.08
C LYS A 143 -2.11 -4.13 -14.44
N PHE A 144 -2.69 -4.08 -13.25
CA PHE A 144 -2.93 -2.83 -12.54
C PHE A 144 -1.62 -2.12 -12.19
N ARG A 145 -0.64 -2.84 -11.65
CA ARG A 145 0.70 -2.32 -11.37
C ARG A 145 1.41 -1.83 -12.63
N ASN A 146 1.21 -2.52 -13.76
CA ASN A 146 1.76 -2.10 -15.04
C ASN A 146 1.06 -0.85 -15.58
N ALA A 147 -0.25 -0.69 -15.38
CA ALA A 147 -0.98 0.53 -15.70
C ALA A 147 -0.49 1.73 -14.88
N ARG A 148 -0.16 1.52 -13.60
CA ARG A 148 0.50 2.53 -12.75
C ARG A 148 1.87 2.95 -13.30
N VAL A 149 2.66 2.01 -13.83
CA VAL A 149 3.93 2.37 -14.50
C VAL A 149 3.69 3.29 -15.70
N SER A 150 2.71 2.98 -16.54
CA SER A 150 2.32 3.83 -17.69
C SER A 150 1.88 5.22 -17.22
N TYR A 151 1.07 5.29 -16.16
CA TYR A 151 0.65 6.54 -15.52
C TYR A 151 1.85 7.37 -15.04
N TYR A 152 2.80 6.75 -14.31
CA TYR A 152 4.01 7.43 -13.85
C TYR A 152 4.94 7.89 -14.97
N ALA A 153 4.92 7.20 -16.11
CA ALA A 153 5.65 7.58 -17.31
C ALA A 153 4.97 8.72 -18.10
N GLY A 154 3.76 9.14 -17.72
CA GLY A 154 2.94 10.11 -18.46
C GLY A 154 2.23 9.54 -19.68
N ASP A 155 2.21 8.21 -19.85
CA ASP A 155 1.49 7.53 -20.93
C ASP A 155 0.05 7.22 -20.49
N PHE A 156 -0.74 8.28 -20.33
CA PHE A 156 -2.09 8.24 -19.76
C PHE A 156 -3.09 7.48 -20.65
N GLU A 157 -2.95 7.57 -21.98
CA GLU A 157 -3.77 6.82 -22.91
C GLU A 157 -3.54 5.31 -22.76
N TRP A 158 -2.27 4.90 -22.62
CA TRP A 158 -1.94 3.50 -22.41
C TRP A 158 -2.35 3.00 -21.03
N ALA A 159 -2.13 3.80 -19.98
CA ALA A 159 -2.65 3.52 -18.64
C ALA A 159 -4.17 3.28 -18.69
N GLN A 160 -4.94 4.15 -19.36
CA GLN A 160 -6.39 4.00 -19.46
C GLN A 160 -6.82 2.76 -20.23
N ALA A 161 -6.15 2.45 -21.35
CA ALA A 161 -6.44 1.22 -22.10
C ALA A 161 -6.26 -0.04 -21.23
N GLN A 162 -5.27 -0.04 -20.32
CA GLN A 162 -5.07 -1.14 -19.37
C GLN A 162 -6.14 -1.16 -18.27
N LEU A 163 -6.50 0.01 -17.72
CA LEU A 163 -7.50 0.15 -16.65
C LEU A 163 -8.93 -0.20 -17.11
N ASP A 164 -9.31 0.15 -18.34
CA ASP A 164 -10.62 -0.20 -18.90
C ASP A 164 -10.83 -1.71 -19.02
N VAL A 165 -9.76 -2.47 -19.27
CA VAL A 165 -9.81 -3.93 -19.25
C VAL A 165 -10.04 -4.46 -17.83
N LEU A 166 -9.44 -3.82 -16.81
CA LEU A 166 -9.60 -4.22 -15.41
C LEU A 166 -10.98 -3.90 -14.85
N LYS A 167 -11.55 -2.76 -15.22
CA LYS A 167 -12.92 -2.35 -14.87
C LYS A 167 -13.97 -3.32 -15.38
N ALA A 168 -13.70 -3.99 -16.51
CA ALA A 168 -14.56 -5.04 -17.04
C ALA A 168 -14.38 -6.41 -16.36
N SER A 169 -13.38 -6.57 -15.48
CA SER A 169 -13.07 -7.82 -14.78
C SER A 169 -13.88 -7.99 -13.49
N THR A 170 -14.11 -9.24 -13.08
CA THR A 170 -14.98 -9.58 -11.93
C THR A 170 -14.27 -9.53 -10.56
N SER A 171 -12.97 -9.26 -10.51
CA SER A 171 -12.23 -9.15 -9.25
C SER A 171 -12.54 -7.82 -8.56
N LYS A 172 -13.32 -7.86 -7.47
CA LYS A 172 -13.84 -6.65 -6.81
C LYS A 172 -12.75 -5.71 -6.29
N LEU A 173 -11.64 -6.25 -5.75
CA LEU A 173 -10.60 -5.43 -5.10
C LEU A 173 -9.81 -4.61 -6.12
N ILE A 174 -9.22 -5.27 -7.13
CA ILE A 174 -8.43 -4.60 -8.18
C ILE A 174 -9.30 -3.66 -9.01
N SER A 175 -10.60 -3.99 -9.19
CA SER A 175 -11.53 -3.14 -9.93
C SER A 175 -11.72 -1.77 -9.27
N ASN A 176 -11.64 -1.69 -7.94
CA ASN A 176 -11.77 -0.43 -7.21
C ASN A 176 -10.54 0.48 -7.41
N ASP A 177 -9.34 -0.02 -7.11
CA ASP A 177 -8.10 0.78 -7.28
C ASP A 177 -7.90 1.19 -8.76
N ALA A 178 -8.27 0.30 -9.69
CA ALA A 178 -8.26 0.59 -11.12
C ALA A 178 -9.31 1.65 -11.50
N MET A 179 -10.46 1.68 -10.83
CA MET A 179 -11.49 2.68 -11.04
C MET A 179 -11.04 4.05 -10.54
N ASP A 180 -10.43 4.15 -9.35
CA ASP A 180 -9.92 5.40 -8.79
C ASP A 180 -8.87 6.03 -9.71
N LEU A 181 -7.87 5.23 -10.14
CA LEU A 181 -6.85 5.72 -11.08
C LEU A 181 -7.45 6.09 -12.45
N SER A 182 -8.47 5.35 -12.91
CA SER A 182 -9.14 5.63 -14.18
C SER A 182 -9.97 6.93 -14.11
N LEU A 183 -10.61 7.22 -12.98
CA LEU A 183 -11.33 8.47 -12.77
C LEU A 183 -10.37 9.65 -12.69
N LEU A 184 -9.31 9.54 -11.88
CA LEU A 184 -8.23 10.51 -11.80
C LEU A 184 -7.71 10.92 -13.20
N ILE A 185 -7.39 9.94 -14.06
CA ILE A 185 -6.95 10.22 -15.44
C ILE A 185 -8.08 10.79 -16.29
N THR A 186 -9.31 10.29 -16.19
CA THR A 186 -10.42 10.79 -17.03
C THR A 186 -10.76 12.24 -16.72
N ASP A 187 -10.82 12.59 -15.44
CA ASP A 187 -11.32 13.89 -14.99
C ASP A 187 -10.26 14.99 -15.18
N ASN A 188 -8.97 14.62 -15.15
CA ASN A 188 -7.86 15.57 -15.19
C ASN A 188 -6.99 15.53 -16.46
N PHE A 189 -7.18 14.56 -17.36
CA PHE A 189 -6.44 14.48 -18.63
C PHE A 189 -7.35 14.47 -19.87
N ASN A 190 -8.46 13.70 -19.87
CA ASN A 190 -9.24 13.51 -21.09
C ASN A 190 -9.99 14.77 -21.56
N LEU A 191 -10.16 15.77 -20.70
CA LEU A 191 -10.84 17.03 -21.00
C LEU A 191 -9.88 18.16 -21.41
N ASP A 192 -8.59 18.01 -21.13
CA ASP A 192 -7.59 19.05 -21.31
C ASP A 192 -6.66 18.79 -22.50
N THR A 193 -6.28 19.86 -23.19
CA THR A 193 -5.29 19.79 -24.28
C THR A 193 -3.85 19.91 -23.79
N ILE A 194 -3.67 20.11 -22.48
CA ILE A 194 -2.38 20.29 -21.82
C ILE A 194 -2.17 19.12 -20.86
N THR A 195 -1.20 18.27 -21.16
CA THR A 195 -0.89 17.07 -20.36
C THR A 195 -0.09 17.38 -19.09
N ARG A 196 0.51 18.58 -19.05
CA ARG A 196 1.52 18.97 -18.08
C ARG A 196 1.06 18.93 -16.60
N PRO A 197 -0.15 19.41 -16.23
CA PRO A 197 -0.64 19.28 -14.86
C PRO A 197 -0.66 17.83 -14.38
N MET A 198 -1.23 16.94 -15.20
CA MET A 198 -1.32 15.51 -14.91
C MET A 198 0.07 14.85 -14.83
N GLU A 199 1.02 15.23 -15.70
CA GLU A 199 2.41 14.74 -15.62
C GLU A 199 3.11 15.15 -14.31
N LEU A 200 2.90 16.40 -13.86
CA LEU A 200 3.45 16.88 -12.59
C LEU A 200 2.83 16.12 -11.42
N PHE A 201 1.51 15.92 -11.44
CA PHE A 201 0.82 15.16 -10.41
C PHE A 201 1.28 13.70 -10.36
N ALA A 202 1.34 13.01 -11.51
CA ALA A 202 1.85 11.64 -11.61
C ALA A 202 3.30 11.52 -11.13
N LYS A 203 4.13 12.51 -11.42
CA LYS A 203 5.51 12.58 -10.92
C LYS A 203 5.57 12.75 -9.40
N ALA A 204 4.74 13.63 -8.83
CA ALA A 204 4.65 13.78 -7.38
C ALA A 204 4.19 12.47 -6.73
N ASP A 205 3.23 11.77 -7.33
CA ASP A 205 2.78 10.47 -6.85
C ASP A 205 3.86 9.39 -6.90
N LEU A 206 4.62 9.31 -8.00
CA LEU A 206 5.78 8.42 -8.05
C LEU A 206 6.80 8.76 -6.95
N LEU A 207 7.09 10.04 -6.71
CA LEU A 207 8.04 10.46 -5.68
C LEU A 207 7.53 10.10 -4.27
N THR A 208 6.23 10.23 -4.01
CA THR A 208 5.59 9.77 -2.77
C THR A 208 5.71 8.25 -2.61
N PHE A 209 5.50 7.49 -3.70
CA PHE A 209 5.69 6.04 -3.72
C PHE A 209 7.15 5.65 -3.44
N GLN A 210 8.10 6.39 -3.99
CA GLN A 210 9.55 6.24 -3.76
C GLN A 210 10.03 6.75 -2.39
N ASN A 211 9.12 7.21 -1.52
CA ASN A 211 9.43 7.84 -0.23
C ASN A 211 10.30 9.12 -0.35
N ARG A 212 10.36 9.76 -1.52
CA ARG A 212 11.08 11.01 -1.78
C ARG A 212 10.17 12.20 -1.49
N LEU A 213 9.74 12.31 -0.23
CA LEU A 213 8.63 13.17 0.20
C LEU A 213 8.87 14.66 -0.05
N ASP A 214 10.07 15.17 0.22
CA ASP A 214 10.41 16.60 -0.02
C ASP A 214 10.30 16.97 -1.51
N GLN A 215 10.71 16.04 -2.37
CA GLN A 215 10.66 16.25 -3.81
C GLN A 215 9.24 16.14 -4.33
N ALA A 216 8.42 15.26 -3.75
CA ALA A 216 7.00 15.18 -4.06
C ALA A 216 6.31 16.52 -3.73
N VAL A 217 6.54 17.06 -2.52
CA VAL A 217 5.99 18.38 -2.11
C VAL A 217 6.43 19.47 -3.08
N PHE A 218 7.72 19.54 -3.43
CA PHE A 218 8.22 20.54 -4.38
C PHE A 218 7.52 20.47 -5.75
N VAL A 219 7.24 19.27 -6.25
CA VAL A 219 6.51 19.08 -7.51
C VAL A 219 5.05 19.51 -7.38
N LEU A 220 4.38 19.24 -6.25
CA LEU A 220 3.01 19.69 -5.97
C LEU A 220 2.94 21.23 -5.83
N ASP A 221 3.94 21.85 -5.20
CA ASP A 221 4.03 23.31 -5.10
C ASP A 221 4.18 23.94 -6.50
N THR A 222 5.04 23.34 -7.33
CA THR A 222 5.21 23.76 -8.74
C THR A 222 3.89 23.66 -9.51
N LEU A 223 3.14 22.57 -9.32
CA LEU A 223 1.84 22.36 -9.96
C LEU A 223 0.84 23.47 -9.57
N ASN A 224 0.70 23.76 -8.26
CA ASN A 224 -0.19 24.83 -7.79
C ASN A 224 0.23 26.24 -8.27
N GLU A 225 1.54 26.50 -8.38
CA GLU A 225 2.07 27.79 -8.85
C GLU A 225 1.87 28.00 -10.35
N GLU A 226 2.12 26.97 -11.16
CA GLU A 226 1.99 27.04 -12.63
C GLU A 226 0.52 26.95 -13.08
N TYR A 227 -0.31 26.21 -12.34
CA TYR A 227 -1.71 25.91 -12.68
C TYR A 227 -2.66 26.16 -11.49
N PRO A 228 -2.84 27.42 -11.06
CA PRO A 228 -3.73 27.72 -9.94
C PRO A 228 -5.19 27.45 -10.29
N PHE A 229 -5.96 26.95 -9.31
CA PHE A 229 -7.39 26.59 -9.45
C PHE A 229 -7.62 25.49 -10.49
N HIS A 230 -6.71 24.51 -10.56
CA HIS A 230 -6.88 23.36 -11.44
C HIS A 230 -7.92 22.40 -10.85
N SER A 231 -8.51 21.55 -11.70
CA SER A 231 -9.32 20.41 -11.25
C SER A 231 -8.55 19.37 -10.42
N LEU A 232 -7.23 19.55 -10.26
CA LEU A 232 -6.37 18.66 -9.48
C LEU A 232 -6.21 19.13 -8.01
N ASP A 233 -6.83 20.25 -7.64
CA ASP A 233 -6.56 20.92 -6.35
C ASP A 233 -6.88 20.00 -5.16
N ASP A 234 -7.99 19.25 -5.20
CA ASP A 234 -8.35 18.29 -4.16
C ASP A 234 -7.44 17.06 -4.15
N GLU A 235 -7.03 16.53 -5.30
CA GLU A 235 -6.01 15.48 -5.34
C GLU A 235 -4.67 15.95 -4.78
N ILE A 236 -4.29 17.21 -5.01
CA ILE A 236 -3.06 17.79 -4.48
C ILE A 236 -3.14 17.91 -2.95
N ILE A 237 -4.27 18.35 -2.41
CA ILE A 237 -4.51 18.41 -0.96
C ILE A 237 -4.46 16.99 -0.36
N TYR A 238 -5.12 16.03 -1.01
CA TYR A 238 -5.16 14.64 -0.55
C TYR A 238 -3.76 14.01 -0.56
N GLN A 239 -2.99 14.27 -1.61
CA GLN A 239 -1.62 13.78 -1.72
C GLN A 239 -0.69 14.42 -0.68
N ARG A 240 -0.87 15.70 -0.37
CA ARG A 240 -0.16 16.36 0.74
C ARG A 240 -0.53 15.74 2.08
N ALA A 241 -1.79 15.37 2.31
CA ALA A 241 -2.21 14.68 3.52
C ALA A 241 -1.53 13.31 3.63
N ALA A 242 -1.45 12.55 2.53
CA ALA A 242 -0.73 11.28 2.49
C ALA A 242 0.77 11.46 2.80
N ILE A 243 1.41 12.50 2.26
CA ILE A 243 2.80 12.85 2.60
C ILE A 243 2.96 13.22 4.08
N ALA A 244 2.03 14.01 4.64
CA ALA A 244 2.04 14.39 6.04
C ALA A 244 1.89 13.18 6.97
N LYS A 245 0.98 12.25 6.66
CA LYS A 245 0.84 10.94 7.35
C LYS A 245 2.15 10.17 7.32
N LYS A 246 2.83 10.12 6.16
CA LYS A 246 4.14 9.44 6.04
C LYS A 246 5.17 10.07 6.95
N ARG A 247 5.29 11.41 6.99
CA ARG A 247 6.20 12.14 7.89
C ARG A 247 5.86 12.04 9.38
N GLY A 248 4.70 11.46 9.73
CA GLY A 248 4.19 11.48 11.10
C GLY A 248 3.62 12.83 11.53
N ASP A 249 3.43 13.77 10.59
CA ASP A 249 2.76 15.06 10.83
C ASP A 249 1.24 14.87 10.74
N PHE A 250 0.70 14.17 11.73
CA PHE A 250 -0.71 13.78 11.73
C PHE A 250 -1.66 14.96 11.89
N GLU A 251 -1.23 16.05 12.52
CA GLU A 251 -2.04 17.26 12.67
C GLU A 251 -2.19 17.99 11.32
N MET A 252 -1.11 18.07 10.54
CA MET A 252 -1.20 18.61 9.19
C MET A 252 -2.07 17.73 8.30
N ALA A 253 -1.94 16.40 8.41
CA ALA A 253 -2.81 15.47 7.68
C ALA A 253 -4.29 15.65 8.04
N ASP A 254 -4.61 15.78 9.33
CA ASP A 254 -5.97 16.03 9.82
C ASP A 254 -6.56 17.32 9.23
N SER A 255 -5.77 18.40 9.21
CA SER A 255 -6.19 19.68 8.65
C SER A 255 -6.47 19.59 7.14
N LEU A 256 -5.57 18.95 6.38
CA LEU A 256 -5.71 18.80 4.93
C LEU A 256 -6.90 17.90 4.54
N LEU A 257 -7.09 16.79 5.26
CA LEU A 257 -8.24 15.92 5.04
C LEU A 257 -9.54 16.64 5.39
N THR A 258 -9.57 17.39 6.49
CA THR A 258 -10.74 18.20 6.88
C THR A 258 -11.11 19.20 5.78
N GLU A 259 -10.11 19.88 5.19
CA GLU A 259 -10.30 20.80 4.06
C GLU A 259 -11.03 20.13 2.89
N ILE A 260 -10.65 18.91 2.50
CA ILE A 260 -11.35 18.15 1.45
C ILE A 260 -12.80 17.90 1.85
N THR A 261 -13.05 17.44 3.08
CA THR A 261 -14.41 17.11 3.54
C THR A 261 -15.34 18.31 3.71
N GLU A 262 -14.79 19.53 3.71
CA GLU A 262 -15.54 20.78 3.85
C GLU A 262 -15.69 21.53 2.52
N LEU A 263 -14.64 21.58 1.70
CA LEU A 263 -14.60 22.35 0.45
C LEU A 263 -14.95 21.51 -0.78
N TYR A 264 -14.66 20.21 -0.76
CA TYR A 264 -14.81 19.27 -1.88
C TYR A 264 -15.73 18.11 -1.50
N PHE A 265 -16.73 18.37 -0.66
CA PHE A 265 -17.62 17.34 -0.11
C PHE A 265 -18.49 16.62 -1.16
N ASP A 266 -18.69 17.22 -2.34
CA ASP A 266 -19.42 16.62 -3.46
C ASP A 266 -18.51 15.91 -4.47
N ASP A 267 -17.19 15.97 -4.27
CA ASP A 267 -16.21 15.32 -5.14
C ASP A 267 -15.95 13.86 -4.79
N ILE A 268 -15.31 13.14 -5.71
CA ILE A 268 -15.03 11.70 -5.62
C ILE A 268 -14.05 11.34 -4.50
N LEU A 269 -13.30 12.31 -3.98
CA LEU A 269 -12.35 12.10 -2.88
C LEU A 269 -12.94 12.30 -1.48
N ALA A 270 -14.15 12.84 -1.37
CA ALA A 270 -14.71 13.23 -0.07
C ALA A 270 -14.89 12.04 0.88
N ASP A 271 -15.29 10.89 0.36
CA ASP A 271 -15.48 9.66 1.13
C ASP A 271 -14.14 9.03 1.54
N ASN A 272 -13.15 9.04 0.65
CA ASN A 272 -11.76 8.66 0.94
C ASN A 272 -11.18 9.51 2.07
N ALA A 273 -11.31 10.84 1.98
CA ALA A 273 -10.82 11.75 3.00
C ALA A 273 -11.53 11.59 4.34
N LEU A 274 -12.85 11.34 4.35
CA LEU A 274 -13.59 11.05 5.57
C LEU A 274 -13.13 9.76 6.25
N TYR A 275 -12.86 8.71 5.47
CA TYR A 275 -12.38 7.45 6.01
C TYR A 275 -10.98 7.62 6.64
N ASP A 276 -10.07 8.28 5.93
CA ASP A 276 -8.72 8.57 6.41
C ASP A 276 -8.73 9.44 7.68
N LEU A 277 -9.61 10.44 7.74
CA LEU A 277 -9.77 11.31 8.92
C LEU A 277 -10.33 10.54 10.12
N ALA A 278 -11.26 9.61 9.88
CA ALA A 278 -11.80 8.74 10.91
C ALA A 278 -10.72 7.78 11.44
N GLU A 279 -9.89 7.23 10.56
CA GLU A 279 -8.78 6.36 10.94
C GLU A 279 -7.73 7.10 11.77
N LEU A 280 -7.36 8.33 11.39
CA LEU A 280 -6.46 9.17 12.19
C LEU A 280 -7.04 9.44 13.58
N SER A 281 -8.33 9.80 13.65
CA SER A 281 -9.03 10.03 14.92
C SER A 281 -9.02 8.78 15.81
N GLU A 282 -9.31 7.61 15.26
CA GLU A 282 -9.36 6.34 15.99
C GLU A 282 -7.97 5.90 16.48
N ARG A 283 -6.99 5.88 15.58
CA ARG A 283 -5.73 5.15 15.80
C ARG A 283 -4.61 6.03 16.31
N VAL A 284 -4.57 7.29 15.88
CA VAL A 284 -3.49 8.22 16.23
C VAL A 284 -3.90 9.09 17.41
N PHE A 285 -5.02 9.81 17.26
CA PHE A 285 -5.49 10.74 18.29
C PHE A 285 -6.24 10.04 19.43
N GLN A 286 -6.64 8.78 19.24
CA GLN A 286 -7.43 8.01 20.19
C GLN A 286 -8.72 8.74 20.60
N ASP A 287 -9.27 9.53 19.68
CA ASP A 287 -10.54 10.24 19.82
C ASP A 287 -11.66 9.41 19.21
N GLU A 288 -12.13 8.44 20.01
CA GLU A 288 -13.22 7.54 19.60
C GLU A 288 -14.52 8.29 19.28
N VAL A 289 -14.76 9.44 19.90
CA VAL A 289 -15.98 10.23 19.69
C VAL A 289 -15.94 10.84 18.30
N ARG A 290 -14.85 11.53 17.95
CA ARG A 290 -14.66 12.10 16.61
C ARG A 290 -14.63 11.01 15.54
N ALA A 291 -13.94 9.90 15.79
CA ALA A 291 -13.91 8.76 14.86
C ALA A 291 -15.31 8.21 14.57
N MET A 292 -16.14 8.01 15.60
CA MET A 292 -17.53 7.58 15.43
C MET A 292 -18.37 8.57 14.61
N GLU A 293 -18.20 9.88 14.82
CA GLU A 293 -18.91 10.90 14.06
C GLU A 293 -18.54 10.86 12.58
N LEU A 294 -17.24 10.74 12.27
CA LEU A 294 -16.71 10.69 10.91
C LEU A 294 -17.14 9.41 10.17
N TYR A 295 -16.97 8.24 10.79
CA TYR A 295 -17.46 6.99 10.20
C TYR A 295 -18.96 7.02 9.96
N ARG A 296 -19.73 7.61 10.88
CA ARG A 296 -21.18 7.77 10.72
C ARG A 296 -21.52 8.69 9.56
N LYS A 297 -20.83 9.83 9.42
CA LYS A 297 -21.01 10.75 8.29
C LYS A 297 -20.76 10.01 6.97
N LEU A 298 -19.64 9.28 6.89
CA LEU A 298 -19.27 8.49 5.72
C LEU A 298 -20.36 7.51 5.25
N PHE A 299 -20.84 6.62 6.11
CA PHE A 299 -21.82 5.60 5.66
C PHE A 299 -23.26 6.12 5.51
N LEU A 300 -23.57 7.33 5.99
CA LEU A 300 -24.87 7.97 5.83
C LEU A 300 -24.92 8.86 4.58
N ASP A 301 -23.90 9.68 4.39
CA ASP A 301 -23.87 10.70 3.34
C ASP A 301 -23.29 10.12 2.03
N TYR A 302 -22.41 9.12 2.12
CA TYR A 302 -21.80 8.43 0.98
C TYR A 302 -22.12 6.92 1.02
N PRO A 303 -23.40 6.52 0.93
CA PRO A 303 -23.81 5.13 1.06
C PRO A 303 -23.25 4.21 -0.03
N ASN A 304 -22.86 4.79 -1.19
CA ASN A 304 -22.24 4.09 -2.32
C ASN A 304 -20.72 4.03 -2.24
N SER A 305 -20.10 4.70 -1.25
CA SER A 305 -18.67 4.63 -1.01
C SER A 305 -18.23 3.18 -0.78
N LEU A 306 -17.04 2.85 -1.28
CA LEU A 306 -16.39 1.57 -1.01
C LEU A 306 -16.13 1.36 0.49
N TYR A 307 -15.92 2.45 1.24
CA TYR A 307 -15.66 2.42 2.68
C TYR A 307 -16.92 2.38 3.53
N SER A 308 -18.12 2.58 2.96
CA SER A 308 -19.39 2.67 3.71
C SER A 308 -19.67 1.43 4.57
N ALA A 309 -19.38 0.24 4.05
CA ALA A 309 -19.58 -1.01 4.79
C ALA A 309 -18.61 -1.15 5.97
N GLU A 310 -17.34 -0.81 5.75
CA GLU A 310 -16.30 -0.90 6.78
C GLU A 310 -16.48 0.17 7.86
N ALA A 311 -16.74 1.41 7.46
CA ALA A 311 -17.07 2.52 8.36
C ALA A 311 -18.22 2.16 9.31
N ARG A 312 -19.25 1.45 8.81
CA ARG A 312 -20.37 0.99 9.65
C ARG A 312 -19.93 -0.08 10.66
N LYS A 313 -19.04 -0.99 10.29
CA LYS A 313 -18.49 -1.98 11.24
C LYS A 313 -17.64 -1.29 12.30
N ARG A 314 -16.72 -0.40 11.90
CA ARG A 314 -15.88 0.41 12.79
C ARG A 314 -16.69 1.22 13.78
N PHE A 315 -17.72 1.91 13.30
CA PHE A 315 -18.66 2.65 14.17
C PHE A 315 -19.32 1.75 15.23
N ARG A 316 -19.77 0.55 14.86
CA ARG A 316 -20.41 -0.41 15.80
C ARG A 316 -19.41 -0.94 16.82
N PHE A 317 -18.18 -1.21 16.39
CA PHE A 317 -17.09 -1.64 17.25
C PHE A 317 -16.78 -0.56 18.30
N LEU A 318 -16.58 0.69 17.89
CA LEU A 318 -16.31 1.82 18.80
C LEU A 318 -17.48 2.10 19.75
N ARG A 319 -18.73 1.90 19.31
CA ARG A 319 -19.91 2.02 20.17
C ARG A 319 -20.04 0.89 21.21
N GLY A 320 -19.32 -0.22 21.02
CA GLY A 320 -19.40 -1.41 21.87
C GLY A 320 -20.54 -2.36 21.54
N ASP A 321 -21.11 -2.31 20.32
CA ASP A 321 -22.14 -3.26 19.88
C ASP A 321 -21.57 -4.64 19.53
N ASP A 322 -20.30 -4.68 19.10
CA ASP A 322 -19.60 -5.86 18.59
C ASP A 322 -18.33 -6.12 19.42
N LEU A 323 -18.12 -7.37 19.85
CA LEU A 323 -16.95 -7.80 20.62
C LEU A 323 -15.82 -8.30 19.72
N SER A 324 -16.04 -8.39 18.41
CA SER A 324 -15.02 -8.73 17.42
C SER A 324 -14.54 -7.47 16.71
N ALA A 325 -13.24 -7.21 16.76
CA ALA A 325 -12.63 -6.16 15.94
C ALA A 325 -12.81 -6.54 14.46
N PRO A 326 -13.17 -5.60 13.58
CA PRO A 326 -13.26 -5.89 12.15
C PRO A 326 -11.92 -6.43 11.64
N GLU A 327 -11.96 -7.54 10.90
CA GLU A 327 -10.79 -8.06 10.18
C GLU A 327 -10.38 -7.01 9.14
N ILE A 328 -9.12 -6.58 9.21
CA ILE A 328 -8.51 -5.73 8.20
C ILE A 328 -8.31 -6.63 6.97
N GLU A 329 -9.02 -6.37 5.88
CA GLU A 329 -8.66 -6.94 4.57
C GLU A 329 -7.27 -6.37 4.19
N GLU A 330 -6.23 -7.20 4.29
CA GLU A 330 -4.84 -6.80 4.01
C GLU A 330 -4.54 -6.60 2.52
N ASP A 331 -5.46 -6.99 1.63
CA ASP A 331 -5.25 -6.86 0.19
C ASP A 331 -5.53 -5.43 -0.33
N SER A 332 -5.93 -4.51 0.54
CA SER A 332 -6.07 -3.07 0.25
C SER A 332 -4.94 -2.23 0.84
N ILE A 333 -3.72 -2.78 0.97
CA ILE A 333 -2.54 -1.98 1.30
C ILE A 333 -1.95 -1.42 0.00
N PRO A 334 -2.28 -0.20 -0.44
CA PRO A 334 -1.24 0.59 -1.06
C PRO A 334 -0.16 0.72 -0.01
N VAL A 335 1.04 0.23 -0.34
CA VAL A 335 2.21 0.26 0.53
C VAL A 335 2.57 1.73 0.79
N PHE A 336 1.90 2.32 1.77
CA PHE A 336 2.12 3.65 2.26
C PHE A 336 2.68 3.49 3.66
N LYS A 337 3.98 3.75 3.83
CA LYS A 337 4.65 4.11 5.09
C LYS A 337 6.12 4.41 4.80
N GLY A 338 6.65 5.45 5.44
CA GLY A 338 8.07 5.74 5.46
C GLY A 338 8.37 6.97 6.33
N ILE A 339 9.43 6.88 7.13
CA ILE A 339 10.19 8.03 7.64
C ILE A 339 11.67 7.64 7.54
N GLU A 340 12.45 8.40 6.76
CA GLU A 340 13.89 8.56 6.98
C GLU A 340 14.13 9.82 7.82
N ASN A 341 15.15 9.76 8.69
CA ASN A 341 15.85 10.92 9.23
C ASN A 341 17.01 11.31 8.32
#